data_AF-A0A2D5RUY3-F1
#
_entry.id   AF-A0A2D5RUY3-F1
#
_cell.length_a   1.000
_cell.length_b   1.000
_cell.length_c   1.000
_cell.angle_alpha   90.00
_cell.angle_beta   90.00
_cell.angle_gamma   90.00
#
_symmetry.space_group_name_H-M   'P 1'
#
loop_
_entity.id
_entity.type
_entity.pdbx_description
1 polymer ?
#
loop_
_entity_poly.entity_id
_entity_poly.type
_entity_poly.pdbx_seq_one_letter_code
_entity_poly.pdbx_strand_id
1 'polypeptide(L)'
;MYLIVWSLFFSIAILSTVSSKSVNRISLFVFGFILVLFTGLRFYSGEDYQSYVWLYDITPSFIEDWTQVKTIPVEYGYALINFIFKLAGIESYLFLFVLSAVSLISKAYIFSKLSKISIISLFIYFSFVYYNSEFIQIRWALALSFIYFSILFYLHSKMYKAMLFLAIASSIHITSLLFFIILPLAKIAERYRIETPLFIVGICFLCLSPYIDITYLITSNFDFGGGGYFAIKLKTYLENVEARISWHVLFRYFASMIIVFILHRKYFYSNKYNKFDNYKFVKYQGALYTLFLVSSVFCFVFISFPILANRLYIFSDFLFALLIVNYVSCIKRFATKTIILIFVILVSFVYSLLLLNYMINSGNIYEYSTWWRMVA
;
A
#
# COMPACT_ATOMS: atom_id res chain seq x y z
N MET A 1 2.32 23.51 4.91
CA MET A 1 3.23 22.39 5.26
C MET A 1 3.26 21.31 4.19
N TYR A 2 2.14 20.69 3.82
CA TYR A 2 2.08 19.60 2.82
C TYR A 2 2.90 19.84 1.55
N LEU A 3 2.67 20.97 0.87
CA LEU A 3 3.37 21.33 -0.38
C LEU A 3 4.89 21.40 -0.22
N ILE A 4 5.38 21.86 0.93
CA ILE A 4 6.83 21.99 1.21
C ILE A 4 7.45 20.60 1.28
N VAL A 5 6.86 19.69 2.07
CA VAL A 5 7.35 18.32 2.23
C VAL A 5 7.38 17.61 0.87
N TRP A 6 6.34 17.77 0.05
CA TRP A 6 6.27 17.13 -1.27
C TRP A 6 7.22 17.74 -2.30
N SER A 7 7.41 19.06 -2.29
CA SER A 7 8.38 19.72 -3.18
C SER A 7 9.81 19.31 -2.83
N LEU A 8 10.12 19.15 -1.55
CA LEU A 8 11.39 18.60 -1.09
C LEU A 8 11.58 17.15 -1.55
N PHE A 9 10.55 16.31 -1.39
CA PHE A 9 10.61 14.92 -1.84
C PHE A 9 10.86 14.82 -3.35
N PHE A 10 10.13 15.60 -4.12
CA PHE A 10 10.27 15.69 -5.57
C PHE A 10 11.69 16.10 -5.97
N SER A 11 12.24 17.13 -5.32
CA SER A 11 13.59 17.62 -5.58
C SER A 11 14.65 16.54 -5.30
N ILE A 12 14.52 15.84 -4.18
CA ILE A 12 15.40 14.72 -3.82
C ILE A 12 15.25 13.56 -4.82
N ALA A 13 14.02 13.25 -5.24
CA ALA A 13 13.76 12.21 -6.23
C ALA A 13 14.38 12.56 -7.60
N ILE A 14 14.33 13.82 -8.04
CA ILE A 14 15.02 14.26 -9.27
C ILE A 14 16.53 14.09 -9.14
N LEU A 15 17.14 14.60 -8.07
CA LEU A 15 18.59 14.48 -7.84
C LEU A 15 19.04 13.02 -7.81
N SER A 16 18.19 12.14 -7.29
CA SER A 16 18.47 10.71 -7.17
C SER A 16 18.67 10.00 -8.53
N THR A 17 18.13 10.56 -9.63
CA THR A 17 18.21 9.97 -10.99
C THR A 17 19.63 9.90 -11.53
N VAL A 18 20.49 10.84 -11.12
CA VAL A 18 21.89 10.94 -11.54
C VAL A 18 22.87 10.59 -10.41
N SER A 19 22.36 10.30 -9.22
CA SER A 19 23.19 10.10 -8.02
C SER A 19 23.71 8.67 -7.86
N SER A 20 24.70 8.50 -6.99
CA SER A 20 25.24 7.19 -6.63
C SER A 20 24.29 6.38 -5.74
N LYS A 21 24.50 5.07 -5.65
CA LYS A 21 23.70 4.19 -4.75
C LYS A 21 23.81 4.57 -3.27
N SER A 22 24.92 5.18 -2.85
CA SER A 22 25.11 5.62 -1.46
C SER A 22 24.26 6.84 -1.17
N VAL A 23 24.26 7.82 -2.08
CA VAL A 23 23.39 9.01 -2.00
C VAL A 23 21.92 8.58 -1.95
N ASN A 24 21.49 7.67 -2.83
CA ASN A 24 20.14 7.13 -2.81
C ASN A 24 19.73 6.51 -1.47
N ARG A 25 20.63 5.80 -0.79
CA ARG A 25 20.36 5.20 0.53
C ARG A 25 20.26 6.24 1.63
N ILE A 26 21.14 7.25 1.61
CA ILE A 26 21.08 8.38 2.54
C ILE A 26 19.80 9.18 2.32
N SER A 27 19.47 9.52 1.08
CA SER A 27 18.22 10.21 0.73
C SER A 27 16.99 9.43 1.18
N LEU A 28 16.97 8.10 1.02
CA LEU A 28 15.90 7.24 1.52
C LEU A 28 15.76 7.33 3.04
N PHE A 29 16.87 7.28 3.78
CA PHE A 29 16.87 7.38 5.23
C PHE A 29 16.38 8.75 5.70
N VAL A 30 16.99 9.82 5.18
CA VAL A 30 16.64 11.21 5.54
C VAL A 30 15.18 11.49 5.23
N PHE A 31 14.72 11.16 4.02
CA PHE A 31 13.35 11.45 3.64
C PHE A 31 12.34 10.53 4.34
N GLY A 32 12.70 9.27 4.58
CA GLY A 32 11.90 8.36 5.42
C GLY A 32 11.72 8.94 6.83
N PHE A 33 12.77 9.50 7.42
CA PHE A 33 12.70 10.16 8.72
C PHE A 33 11.83 11.42 8.69
N ILE A 34 11.96 12.27 7.67
CA ILE A 34 11.08 13.44 7.47
C ILE A 34 9.62 13.01 7.39
N LEU A 35 9.30 11.96 6.65
CA LEU A 35 7.93 11.44 6.59
C LEU A 35 7.44 10.91 7.94
N VAL A 36 8.29 10.22 8.71
CA VAL A 36 7.92 9.76 10.06
C VAL A 36 7.57 10.92 10.96
N LEU A 37 8.40 11.98 10.98
CA LEU A 37 8.10 13.18 11.74
C LEU A 37 6.82 13.85 11.23
N PHE A 38 6.69 14.00 9.92
CA PHE A 38 5.54 14.67 9.32
C PHE A 38 4.22 13.92 9.57
N THR A 39 4.17 12.60 9.40
CA THR A 39 2.97 11.80 9.70
C THR A 39 2.74 11.66 11.19
N GLY A 40 3.79 11.39 11.97
CA GLY A 40 3.67 11.07 13.38
C GLY A 40 3.38 12.29 14.27
N LEU A 41 3.87 13.47 13.90
CA LEU A 41 3.62 14.71 14.66
C LEU A 41 2.25 15.31 14.37
N ARG A 42 1.51 14.81 13.37
CA ARG A 42 0.19 15.36 13.00
C ARG A 42 -0.79 15.28 14.16
N PHE A 43 -1.66 16.26 14.27
CA PHE A 43 -2.70 16.32 15.30
C PHE A 43 -4.00 16.79 14.64
N TYR A 44 -5.05 15.95 14.69
CA TYR A 44 -6.37 16.25 14.09
C TYR A 44 -6.35 16.69 12.62
N SER A 45 -5.31 16.32 11.85
CA SER A 45 -5.15 16.76 10.46
C SER A 45 -5.74 15.81 9.42
N GLY A 46 -6.26 14.65 9.81
CA GLY A 46 -6.89 13.70 8.89
C GLY A 46 -8.16 13.08 9.48
N GLU A 47 -9.09 12.73 8.61
CA GLU A 47 -10.45 12.28 8.93
C GLU A 47 -10.52 11.20 10.02
N ASP A 48 -9.76 10.11 9.89
CA ASP A 48 -9.82 8.99 10.84
C ASP A 48 -9.10 9.26 12.19
N TYR A 49 -8.46 10.42 12.38
CA TYR A 49 -7.62 10.67 13.56
C TYR A 49 -8.40 10.49 14.87
N GLN A 50 -9.57 11.13 14.98
CA GLN A 50 -10.41 11.05 16.18
C GLN A 50 -10.91 9.63 16.44
N SER A 51 -11.24 8.89 15.39
CA SER A 51 -11.65 7.50 15.50
C SER A 51 -10.56 6.63 16.11
N TYR A 52 -9.29 6.86 15.77
CA TYR A 52 -8.19 6.11 16.38
C TYR A 52 -7.92 6.50 17.84
N VAL A 53 -8.04 7.78 18.18
CA VAL A 53 -7.95 8.25 19.56
C VAL A 53 -9.05 7.61 20.40
N TRP A 54 -10.30 7.68 19.95
CA TRP A 54 -11.43 7.04 20.62
C TRP A 54 -11.22 5.54 20.83
N LEU A 55 -10.77 4.81 19.80
CA LEU A 55 -10.47 3.38 19.91
C LEU A 55 -9.38 3.08 20.95
N TYR A 56 -8.38 3.95 21.06
CA TYR A 56 -7.33 3.84 22.07
C TYR A 56 -7.86 4.12 23.48
N ASP A 57 -8.70 5.14 23.61
CA ASP A 57 -9.26 5.58 24.89
C ASP A 57 -10.25 4.58 25.49
N ILE A 58 -11.06 3.90 24.66
CA ILE A 58 -11.97 2.84 25.13
C ILE A 58 -11.26 1.51 25.38
N THR A 59 -10.04 1.31 24.90
CA THR A 59 -9.28 0.09 25.20
C THR A 59 -8.96 0.10 26.70
N PRO A 60 -9.22 -0.98 27.47
CA PRO A 60 -8.96 -0.97 28.91
C PRO A 60 -7.45 -0.87 29.19
N SER A 61 -7.07 -0.20 30.27
CA SER A 61 -5.66 -0.13 30.73
C SER A 61 -5.24 -1.38 31.51
N PHE A 62 -6.20 -2.21 31.92
CA PHE A 62 -5.98 -3.46 32.62
C PHE A 62 -7.01 -4.49 32.12
N ILE A 63 -6.56 -5.70 31.77
CA ILE A 63 -7.45 -6.79 31.34
C ILE A 63 -7.63 -7.74 32.51
N GLU A 64 -8.81 -7.69 33.14
CA GLU A 64 -9.25 -8.73 34.09
C GLU A 64 -9.75 -9.97 33.35
N ASP A 65 -10.43 -9.75 32.22
CA ASP A 65 -10.98 -10.80 31.36
C ASP A 65 -10.81 -10.42 29.89
N TRP A 66 -10.28 -11.35 29.08
CA TRP A 66 -10.13 -11.21 27.64
C TRP A 66 -11.47 -10.99 26.91
N THR A 67 -12.61 -11.28 27.53
CA THR A 67 -13.92 -10.88 27.01
C THR A 67 -14.05 -9.36 26.84
N GLN A 68 -13.38 -8.56 27.67
CA GLN A 68 -13.37 -7.10 27.56
C GLN A 68 -12.68 -6.60 26.29
N VAL A 69 -11.70 -7.36 25.76
CA VAL A 69 -11.06 -7.01 24.49
C VAL A 69 -11.99 -7.29 23.31
N LYS A 70 -12.90 -8.26 23.44
CA LYS A 70 -13.88 -8.63 22.40
C LYS A 70 -14.95 -7.55 22.17
N THR A 71 -15.18 -6.67 23.14
CA THR A 71 -16.20 -5.61 23.03
C THR A 71 -15.70 -4.39 22.27
N ILE A 72 -14.38 -4.25 22.07
CA ILE A 72 -13.79 -3.18 21.27
C ILE A 72 -14.08 -3.46 19.79
N PRO A 73 -14.66 -2.52 19.03
CA PRO A 73 -15.11 -2.77 17.65
C PRO A 73 -13.96 -2.77 16.63
N VAL A 74 -12.86 -3.46 16.92
CA VAL A 74 -11.65 -3.57 16.09
C VAL A 74 -11.10 -4.99 16.07
N GLU A 75 -10.18 -5.26 15.14
CA GLU A 75 -9.50 -6.56 15.10
C GLU A 75 -8.60 -6.77 16.31
N TYR A 76 -8.55 -8.01 16.80
CA TYR A 76 -7.85 -8.41 18.02
C TYR A 76 -6.38 -7.98 18.08
N GLY A 77 -5.64 -8.09 16.98
CA GLY A 77 -4.25 -7.69 16.93
C GLY A 77 -4.07 -6.19 17.09
N TYR A 78 -4.99 -5.38 16.57
CA TYR A 78 -4.96 -3.93 16.80
C TYR A 78 -5.32 -3.57 18.25
N ALA A 79 -6.36 -4.20 18.80
CA ALA A 79 -6.73 -4.02 20.21
C ALA A 79 -5.59 -4.40 21.17
N LEU A 80 -4.88 -5.49 20.88
CA LEU A 80 -3.71 -5.93 21.65
C LEU A 80 -2.58 -4.90 21.61
N ILE A 81 -2.32 -4.29 20.46
CA ILE A 81 -1.31 -3.23 20.36
C ILE A 81 -1.76 -2.01 21.19
N ASN A 82 -3.02 -1.57 21.10
CA ASN A 82 -3.53 -0.48 21.94
C ASN A 82 -3.30 -0.78 23.42
N PHE A 83 -3.67 -1.98 23.86
CA PHE A 83 -3.54 -2.44 25.24
C PHE A 83 -2.08 -2.37 25.73
N ILE A 84 -1.13 -2.89 24.94
CA ILE A 84 0.31 -2.87 25.29
C ILE A 84 0.81 -1.45 25.51
N PHE A 85 0.42 -0.51 24.64
CA PHE A 85 0.82 0.89 24.80
C PHE A 85 0.14 1.56 26.00
N LYS A 86 -1.11 1.19 26.28
CA LYS A 86 -1.87 1.76 27.40
C LYS A 86 -1.34 1.28 28.74
N LEU A 87 -0.93 0.02 28.83
CA LEU A 87 -0.18 -0.52 29.97
C LEU A 87 1.12 0.24 30.25
N ALA A 88 1.78 0.73 29.20
CA ALA A 88 2.99 1.53 29.32
C ALA A 88 2.73 3.02 29.65
N GLY A 89 1.47 3.41 29.85
CA GLY A 89 1.09 4.81 30.12
C GLY A 89 1.36 5.76 28.96
N ILE A 90 1.38 5.26 27.72
CA ILE A 90 1.66 6.07 26.53
C ILE A 90 0.38 6.77 26.08
N GLU A 91 0.48 8.06 25.75
CA GLU A 91 -0.66 8.82 25.22
C GLU A 91 -1.01 8.44 23.78
N SER A 92 -2.28 8.62 23.39
CA SER A 92 -2.80 8.23 22.08
C SER A 92 -2.04 8.86 20.90
N TYR A 93 -1.59 10.12 21.02
CA TYR A 93 -0.81 10.80 19.99
C TYR A 93 0.60 10.20 19.81
N LEU A 94 1.27 9.79 20.90
CA LEU A 94 2.55 9.07 20.84
C LEU A 94 2.37 7.67 20.27
N PHE A 95 1.28 7.00 20.64
CA PHE A 95 0.91 5.72 20.05
C PHE A 95 0.77 5.83 18.51
N LEU A 96 0.02 6.82 18.00
CA LEU A 96 -0.13 7.06 16.57
C LEU A 96 1.19 7.45 15.88
N PHE A 97 2.06 8.19 16.57
CA PHE A 97 3.43 8.46 16.11
C PHE A 97 4.19 7.15 15.89
N VAL A 98 4.18 6.24 16.87
CA VAL A 98 4.90 4.96 16.77
C VAL A 98 4.33 4.07 15.65
N LEU A 99 3.01 4.01 15.49
CA LEU A 99 2.41 3.28 14.37
C LEU A 99 2.86 3.84 13.01
N SER A 100 2.90 5.16 12.89
CA SER A 100 3.38 5.84 11.68
C SER A 100 4.86 5.56 11.41
N ALA A 101 5.68 5.59 12.46
CA ALA A 101 7.10 5.25 12.38
C ALA A 101 7.31 3.81 11.89
N VAL A 102 6.65 2.84 12.53
CA VAL A 102 6.72 1.41 12.14
C VAL A 102 6.24 1.23 10.70
N SER A 103 5.13 1.87 10.32
CA SER A 103 4.58 1.80 8.97
C SER A 103 5.60 2.28 7.92
N LEU A 104 6.10 3.51 8.06
CA LEU A 104 6.95 4.16 7.06
C LEU A 104 8.36 3.57 7.01
N ILE A 105 8.97 3.29 8.17
CA ILE A 105 10.31 2.69 8.24
C ILE A 105 10.31 1.30 7.60
N SER A 106 9.27 0.49 7.84
CA SER A 106 9.13 -0.83 7.22
C SER A 106 9.08 -0.73 5.70
N LYS A 107 8.29 0.21 5.16
CA LYS A 107 8.18 0.40 3.70
C LYS A 107 9.51 0.88 3.11
N ALA A 108 10.16 1.86 3.73
CA ALA A 108 11.49 2.33 3.32
C ALA A 108 12.52 1.19 3.32
N TYR A 109 12.52 0.36 4.37
CA TYR A 109 13.37 -0.83 4.44
C TYR A 109 13.10 -1.79 3.28
N ILE A 110 11.84 -2.11 2.97
CA ILE A 110 11.50 -3.04 1.90
C ILE A 110 11.89 -2.47 0.52
N PHE A 111 11.65 -1.18 0.27
CA PHE A 111 12.13 -0.51 -0.94
C PHE A 111 13.66 -0.54 -1.06
N SER A 112 14.40 -0.46 0.06
CA SER A 112 15.86 -0.62 0.08
C SER A 112 16.33 -2.00 -0.36
N LYS A 113 15.48 -3.03 -0.19
CA LYS A 113 15.79 -4.42 -0.55
C LYS A 113 15.33 -4.81 -1.95
N LEU A 114 14.23 -4.23 -2.45
CA LEU A 114 13.58 -4.68 -3.68
C LEU A 114 13.76 -3.73 -4.87
N SER A 115 14.05 -2.44 -4.65
CA SER A 115 14.19 -1.44 -5.72
C SER A 115 15.66 -1.20 -6.09
N LYS A 116 15.91 -0.96 -7.38
CA LYS A 116 17.21 -0.48 -7.89
C LYS A 116 17.49 0.98 -7.52
N ILE A 117 16.45 1.81 -7.39
CA ILE A 117 16.54 3.22 -6.96
C ILE A 117 15.42 3.50 -5.95
N SER A 118 15.69 3.13 -4.70
CA SER A 118 14.67 3.02 -3.64
C SER A 118 13.93 4.32 -3.34
N ILE A 119 14.61 5.46 -3.35
CA ILE A 119 13.98 6.77 -3.09
C ILE A 119 12.97 7.14 -4.19
N ILE A 120 13.24 6.82 -5.47
CA ILE A 120 12.29 7.06 -6.57
C ILE A 120 11.09 6.12 -6.43
N SER A 121 11.30 4.84 -6.12
CA SER A 121 10.17 3.92 -5.89
C SER A 121 9.31 4.37 -4.70
N LEU A 122 9.94 4.82 -3.61
CA LEU A 122 9.23 5.35 -2.46
C LEU A 122 8.42 6.61 -2.83
N PHE A 123 9.01 7.51 -3.63
CA PHE A 123 8.35 8.71 -4.14
C PHE A 123 7.12 8.37 -4.97
N ILE A 124 7.27 7.54 -6.01
CA ILE A 124 6.16 7.14 -6.89
C ILE A 124 5.03 6.50 -6.08
N TYR A 125 5.36 5.59 -5.16
CA TYR A 125 4.37 4.94 -4.30
C TYR A 125 3.60 5.96 -3.47
N PHE A 126 4.30 6.80 -2.70
CA PHE A 126 3.63 7.76 -1.84
C PHE A 126 2.89 8.85 -2.61
N SER A 127 3.33 9.22 -3.82
CA SER A 127 2.58 10.13 -4.68
C SER A 127 1.16 9.65 -4.97
N PHE A 128 0.94 8.33 -4.98
CA PHE A 128 -0.38 7.74 -5.24
C PHE A 128 -1.19 7.43 -3.99
N VAL A 129 -0.53 7.08 -2.89
CA VAL A 129 -1.23 6.45 -1.75
C VAL A 129 -1.09 7.18 -0.42
N TYR A 130 -0.16 8.13 -0.29
CA TYR A 130 0.26 8.64 1.01
C TYR A 130 -0.90 9.21 1.82
N TYR A 131 -1.69 10.09 1.23
CA TYR A 131 -2.80 10.75 1.90
C TYR A 131 -3.90 9.78 2.32
N ASN A 132 -4.29 8.87 1.42
CA ASN A 132 -5.32 7.87 1.71
C ASN A 132 -4.85 6.87 2.77
N SER A 133 -3.66 6.30 2.60
CA SER A 133 -3.20 5.18 3.40
C SER A 133 -2.41 5.62 4.63
N GLU A 134 -1.26 6.26 4.45
CA GLU A 134 -0.34 6.57 5.56
C GLU A 134 -0.83 7.71 6.43
N PHE A 135 -1.45 8.72 5.81
CA PHE A 135 -1.91 9.90 6.52
C PHE A 135 -3.29 9.67 7.13
N ILE A 136 -4.27 9.11 6.42
CA ILE A 136 -5.60 8.91 7.02
C ILE A 136 -5.68 7.53 7.66
N GLN A 137 -5.41 6.45 6.92
CA GLN A 137 -5.81 5.09 7.29
C GLN A 137 -4.70 4.28 7.99
N ILE A 138 -4.24 4.75 9.15
CA ILE A 138 -3.01 4.22 9.79
C ILE A 138 -3.06 2.72 10.12
N ARG A 139 -4.24 2.17 10.46
CA ARG A 139 -4.43 0.74 10.69
C ARG A 139 -4.15 -0.09 9.44
N TRP A 140 -4.68 0.36 8.31
CA TRP A 140 -4.42 -0.27 7.02
C TRP A 140 -2.96 -0.12 6.63
N ALA A 141 -2.37 1.08 6.79
CA ALA A 141 -0.96 1.31 6.50
C ALA A 141 -0.02 0.40 7.30
N LEU A 142 -0.31 0.18 8.59
CA LEU A 142 0.43 -0.75 9.44
C LEU A 142 0.29 -2.20 8.95
N ALA A 143 -0.93 -2.67 8.73
CA ALA A 143 -1.17 -4.03 8.22
C ALA A 143 -0.47 -4.27 6.87
N LEU A 144 -0.48 -3.26 6.00
CA LEU A 144 0.17 -3.27 4.70
C LEU A 144 1.69 -3.41 4.79
N SER A 145 2.33 -2.85 5.82
CA SER A 145 3.76 -3.09 6.08
C SER A 145 4.06 -4.56 6.36
N PHE A 146 3.20 -5.25 7.12
CA PHE A 146 3.34 -6.70 7.34
C PHE A 146 3.06 -7.50 6.05
N ILE A 147 2.09 -7.09 5.23
CA ILE A 147 1.86 -7.68 3.90
C ILE A 147 3.11 -7.54 3.01
N TYR A 148 3.78 -6.40 3.01
CA TYR A 148 5.00 -6.22 2.22
C TYR A 148 6.18 -7.04 2.75
N PHE A 149 6.31 -7.21 4.07
CA PHE A 149 7.27 -8.18 4.62
C PHE A 149 6.93 -9.61 4.20
N SER A 150 5.65 -9.96 4.12
CA SER A 150 5.23 -11.26 3.59
C SER A 150 5.72 -11.46 2.16
N ILE A 151 5.58 -10.45 1.29
CA ILE A 151 6.16 -10.48 -0.07
C ILE A 151 7.68 -10.66 -0.01
N LEU A 152 8.38 -9.92 0.85
CA LEU A 152 9.84 -10.05 0.96
C LEU A 152 10.23 -11.49 1.31
N PHE A 153 9.55 -12.16 2.23
CA PHE A 153 9.81 -13.55 2.57
C PHE A 153 9.38 -14.53 1.47
N TYR A 154 8.27 -14.27 0.80
CA TYR A 154 7.81 -15.01 -0.38
C TYR A 154 8.88 -15.05 -1.47
N LEU A 155 9.46 -13.89 -1.80
CA LEU A 155 10.54 -13.79 -2.78
C LEU A 155 11.80 -14.57 -2.35
N HIS A 156 12.06 -14.67 -1.05
CA HIS A 156 13.15 -15.49 -0.50
C HIS A 156 12.79 -16.98 -0.35
N SER A 157 11.69 -17.46 -0.96
CA SER A 157 11.20 -18.83 -0.85
C SER A 157 10.86 -19.26 0.59
N LYS A 158 10.64 -18.33 1.53
CA LYS A 158 10.32 -18.61 2.94
C LYS A 158 8.81 -18.48 3.18
N MET A 159 8.02 -19.36 2.57
CA MET A 159 6.55 -19.29 2.59
C MET A 159 5.95 -19.29 4.00
N TYR A 160 6.51 -20.07 4.94
CA TYR A 160 6.01 -20.08 6.32
C TYR A 160 6.13 -18.71 6.99
N LYS A 161 7.25 -17.99 6.78
CA LYS A 161 7.42 -16.61 7.27
C LYS A 161 6.46 -15.67 6.56
N ALA A 162 6.26 -15.85 5.25
CA ALA A 162 5.29 -15.07 4.51
C ALA A 162 3.87 -15.24 5.10
N MET A 163 3.44 -16.46 5.40
CA MET A 163 2.14 -16.75 6.02
C MET A 163 2.04 -16.18 7.44
N LEU A 164 3.10 -16.28 8.25
CA LEU A 164 3.14 -15.68 9.59
C LEU A 164 2.92 -14.16 9.54
N PHE A 165 3.60 -13.46 8.63
CA PHE A 165 3.42 -12.02 8.46
C PHE A 165 2.01 -11.66 7.95
N LEU A 166 1.39 -12.49 7.10
CA LEU A 166 -0.02 -12.30 6.74
C LEU A 166 -0.97 -12.54 7.90
N ALA A 167 -0.70 -13.53 8.76
CA ALA A 167 -1.52 -13.77 9.95
C ALA A 167 -1.48 -12.55 10.89
N ILE A 168 -0.29 -11.98 11.10
CA ILE A 168 -0.12 -10.73 11.86
C ILE A 168 -0.90 -9.58 11.19
N ALA A 169 -0.75 -9.40 9.86
CA ALA A 169 -1.48 -8.36 9.13
C ALA A 169 -3.00 -8.50 9.27
N SER A 170 -3.54 -9.72 9.13
CA SER A 170 -4.97 -10.02 9.28
C SER A 170 -5.49 -9.81 10.69
N SER A 171 -4.64 -9.99 11.71
CA SER A 171 -4.99 -9.67 13.09
C SER A 171 -5.10 -8.15 13.33
N ILE A 172 -4.44 -7.31 12.53
CA ILE A 172 -4.50 -5.84 12.63
C ILE A 172 -5.64 -5.28 11.77
N HIS A 173 -5.82 -5.82 10.57
CA HIS A 173 -6.81 -5.34 9.61
C HIS A 173 -7.36 -6.48 8.77
N ILE A 174 -8.68 -6.66 8.81
CA ILE A 174 -9.36 -7.84 8.26
C ILE A 174 -9.15 -8.05 6.74
N THR A 175 -9.04 -6.96 5.97
CA THR A 175 -8.85 -7.03 4.51
C THR A 175 -7.54 -7.72 4.12
N SER A 176 -6.60 -7.87 5.06
CA SER A 176 -5.35 -8.61 4.83
C SER A 176 -5.59 -10.10 4.58
N LEU A 177 -6.75 -10.65 4.98
CA LEU A 177 -7.13 -12.05 4.71
C LEU A 177 -7.12 -12.37 3.22
N LEU A 178 -7.44 -11.39 2.36
CA LEU A 178 -7.43 -11.58 0.92
C LEU A 178 -6.05 -12.02 0.38
N PHE A 179 -4.97 -11.63 1.07
CA PHE A 179 -3.61 -11.97 0.64
C PHE A 179 -3.23 -13.44 0.92
N PHE A 180 -4.00 -14.15 1.76
CA PHE A 180 -3.89 -15.61 1.86
C PHE A 180 -4.34 -16.31 0.57
N ILE A 181 -5.15 -15.66 -0.27
CA ILE A 181 -5.57 -16.16 -1.58
C ILE A 181 -4.64 -15.64 -2.68
N ILE A 182 -4.35 -14.33 -2.68
CA ILE A 182 -3.52 -13.69 -3.72
C ILE A 182 -2.12 -14.31 -3.78
N LEU A 183 -1.46 -14.53 -2.64
CA LEU A 183 -0.07 -14.97 -2.62
C LEU A 183 0.12 -16.40 -3.16
N PRO A 184 -0.67 -17.42 -2.76
CA PRO A 184 -0.63 -18.73 -3.39
C PRO A 184 -1.02 -18.72 -4.87
N LEU A 185 -2.04 -17.95 -5.26
CA LEU A 185 -2.44 -17.84 -6.67
C LEU A 185 -1.33 -17.24 -7.54
N ALA A 186 -0.61 -16.22 -7.05
CA ALA A 186 0.54 -15.68 -7.75
C ALA A 186 1.66 -16.71 -7.91
N LYS A 187 1.90 -17.55 -6.89
CA LYS A 187 2.88 -18.65 -6.97
C LYS A 187 2.48 -19.70 -8.00
N ILE A 188 1.19 -20.07 -8.04
CA ILE A 188 0.63 -20.98 -9.05
C ILE A 188 0.81 -20.37 -10.43
N ALA A 189 0.44 -19.09 -10.59
CA ALA A 189 0.53 -18.39 -11.85
C ALA A 189 1.97 -18.30 -12.39
N GLU A 190 2.93 -18.03 -11.51
CA GLU A 190 4.36 -18.02 -11.83
C GLU A 190 4.86 -19.42 -12.25
N ARG A 191 4.42 -20.47 -11.53
CA ARG A 191 4.79 -21.86 -11.83
C ARG A 191 4.32 -22.29 -13.23
N TYR A 192 3.08 -21.95 -13.57
CA TYR A 192 2.46 -22.33 -14.85
C TYR A 192 2.65 -21.30 -15.97
N ARG A 193 3.30 -20.16 -15.71
CA ARG A 193 3.58 -19.09 -16.68
C ARG A 193 2.33 -18.58 -17.40
N ILE A 194 1.26 -18.34 -16.62
CA ILE A 194 -0.02 -17.86 -17.13
C ILE A 194 -0.15 -16.34 -17.06
N GLU A 195 0.96 -15.59 -17.10
CA GLU A 195 0.93 -14.14 -16.93
C GLU A 195 0.21 -13.42 -18.08
N THR A 196 0.34 -13.92 -19.32
CA THR A 196 -0.38 -13.33 -20.47
C THR A 196 -1.89 -13.61 -20.40
N PRO A 197 -2.34 -14.86 -20.14
CA PRO A 197 -3.75 -15.10 -19.81
C PRO A 197 -4.27 -14.23 -18.66
N LEU A 198 -3.53 -14.08 -17.56
CA LEU A 198 -3.93 -13.22 -16.44
C LEU A 198 -4.10 -11.76 -16.85
N PHE A 199 -3.20 -11.22 -17.67
CA PHE A 199 -3.33 -9.88 -18.21
C PHE A 199 -4.63 -9.74 -19.03
N ILE A 200 -4.90 -10.67 -19.95
CA ILE A 200 -6.13 -10.66 -20.76
C ILE A 200 -7.38 -10.76 -19.88
N VAL A 201 -7.40 -11.68 -18.92
CA VAL A 201 -8.48 -11.83 -17.94
C VAL A 201 -8.70 -10.54 -17.16
N GLY A 202 -7.63 -9.85 -16.75
CA GLY A 202 -7.71 -8.55 -16.10
C GLY A 202 -8.39 -7.48 -16.97
N ILE A 203 -8.05 -7.41 -18.25
CA ILE A 203 -8.71 -6.52 -19.22
C ILE A 203 -10.18 -6.88 -19.36
N CYS A 204 -10.52 -8.17 -19.47
CA CYS A 204 -11.90 -8.62 -19.57
C CYS A 204 -12.71 -8.22 -18.33
N PHE A 205 -12.20 -8.44 -17.12
CA PHE A 205 -12.90 -8.03 -15.90
C PHE A 205 -13.06 -6.51 -15.80
N LEU A 206 -12.07 -5.74 -16.23
CA LEU A 206 -12.21 -4.29 -16.30
C LEU A 206 -13.36 -3.87 -17.22
N CYS A 207 -13.43 -4.43 -18.43
CA CYS A 207 -14.50 -4.14 -19.40
C CYS A 207 -15.88 -4.62 -18.93
N LEU A 208 -15.93 -5.76 -18.23
CA LEU A 208 -17.18 -6.33 -17.70
C LEU A 208 -17.65 -5.65 -16.42
N SER A 209 -16.75 -4.95 -15.70
CA SER A 209 -17.06 -4.42 -14.39
C SER A 209 -18.24 -3.44 -14.30
N PRO A 210 -18.57 -2.61 -15.31
CA PRO A 210 -19.79 -1.79 -15.28
C PRO A 210 -21.08 -2.62 -15.28
N TYR A 211 -21.00 -3.88 -15.69
CA TYR A 211 -22.13 -4.80 -15.82
C TYR A 211 -22.20 -5.83 -14.68
N ILE A 212 -21.17 -5.92 -13.83
CA ILE A 212 -21.09 -6.89 -12.73
C ILE A 212 -21.01 -6.15 -11.40
N ASP A 213 -22.12 -6.15 -10.68
CA ASP A 213 -22.18 -5.65 -9.30
C ASP A 213 -21.94 -6.81 -8.31
N ILE A 214 -20.68 -6.99 -7.92
CA ILE A 214 -20.29 -8.03 -6.95
C ILE A 214 -20.90 -7.74 -5.58
N THR A 215 -21.02 -6.48 -5.21
CA THR A 215 -21.65 -6.09 -3.94
C THR A 215 -23.08 -6.60 -3.93
N TYR A 216 -23.86 -6.29 -4.96
CA TYR A 216 -25.23 -6.78 -5.11
C TYR A 216 -25.30 -8.31 -5.12
N LEU A 217 -24.41 -8.99 -5.86
CA LEU A 217 -24.36 -10.46 -5.89
C LEU A 217 -24.08 -11.05 -4.51
N ILE A 218 -23.21 -10.44 -3.71
CA ILE A 218 -22.93 -10.90 -2.35
C ILE A 218 -24.13 -10.63 -1.44
N THR A 219 -24.68 -9.41 -1.44
CA THR A 219 -25.77 -9.04 -0.52
C THR A 219 -27.09 -9.72 -0.84
N SER A 220 -27.34 -10.08 -2.10
CA SER A 220 -28.58 -10.78 -2.50
C SER A 220 -28.55 -12.28 -2.23
N ASN A 221 -27.36 -12.89 -2.13
CA ASN A 221 -27.22 -14.34 -1.98
C ASN A 221 -26.75 -14.79 -0.59
N PHE A 222 -26.29 -13.87 0.26
CA PHE A 222 -25.83 -14.17 1.61
C PHE A 222 -26.63 -13.41 2.67
N ASP A 223 -27.26 -14.16 3.58
CA ASP A 223 -27.89 -13.57 4.75
C ASP A 223 -26.83 -13.23 5.81
N PHE A 224 -26.66 -11.93 6.05
CA PHE A 224 -25.78 -11.41 7.09
C PHE A 224 -26.47 -11.26 8.45
N GLY A 225 -27.77 -11.53 8.55
CA GLY A 225 -28.66 -11.24 9.68
C GLY A 225 -28.38 -11.97 11.00
N GLY A 226 -27.48 -12.95 11.00
CA GLY A 226 -27.01 -13.63 12.23
C GLY A 226 -25.49 -13.78 12.31
N GLY A 227 -24.75 -13.13 11.42
CA GLY A 227 -23.31 -13.32 11.33
C GLY A 227 -22.57 -12.54 12.44
N GLY A 228 -21.45 -13.11 12.93
CA GLY A 228 -20.57 -12.42 13.88
C GLY A 228 -19.98 -11.12 13.32
N TYR A 229 -19.13 -10.43 14.11
CA TYR A 229 -18.54 -9.12 13.79
C TYR A 229 -18.09 -8.93 12.33
N PHE A 230 -17.51 -9.96 11.72
CA PHE A 230 -17.09 -9.95 10.32
C PHE A 230 -18.24 -9.68 9.33
N ALA A 231 -19.38 -10.37 9.49
CA ALA A 231 -20.54 -10.24 8.63
C ALA A 231 -21.15 -8.85 8.72
N ILE A 232 -21.27 -8.30 9.94
CA ILE A 232 -21.78 -6.95 10.17
C ILE A 232 -20.87 -5.92 9.50
N LYS A 233 -19.55 -6.02 9.71
CA LYS A 233 -18.58 -5.09 9.12
C LYS A 233 -18.57 -5.17 7.59
N LEU A 234 -18.67 -6.38 7.04
CA LEU A 234 -18.78 -6.59 5.60
C LEU A 234 -20.06 -5.94 5.07
N LYS A 235 -21.21 -6.17 5.73
CA LYS A 235 -22.48 -5.53 5.40
C LYS A 235 -22.38 -4.00 5.40
N THR A 236 -21.81 -3.39 6.45
CA THR A 236 -21.59 -1.93 6.50
C THR A 236 -20.72 -1.44 5.34
N TYR A 237 -19.70 -2.19 4.94
CA TYR A 237 -18.87 -1.84 3.80
C TYR A 237 -19.57 -2.01 2.44
N LEU A 238 -20.50 -2.96 2.34
CA LEU A 238 -21.33 -3.21 1.17
C LEU A 238 -22.55 -2.29 1.08
N GLU A 239 -22.96 -1.63 2.18
CA GLU A 239 -24.08 -0.69 2.20
C GLU A 239 -23.62 0.77 2.02
N ASN A 240 -22.40 1.12 2.46
CA ASN A 240 -21.82 2.47 2.28
C ASN A 240 -21.26 2.71 0.85
N VAL A 241 -21.94 2.23 -0.19
CA VAL A 241 -21.45 2.16 -1.59
C VAL A 241 -21.56 3.48 -2.36
N GLU A 242 -22.04 4.56 -1.73
CA GLU A 242 -22.12 5.88 -2.39
C GLU A 242 -20.76 6.34 -2.94
N ALA A 243 -19.65 5.90 -2.32
CA ALA A 243 -18.30 6.17 -2.79
C ALA A 243 -17.89 5.26 -3.97
N ARG A 244 -18.33 5.56 -5.19
CA ARG A 244 -17.77 4.93 -6.41
C ARG A 244 -16.28 5.25 -6.55
N ILE A 245 -15.51 4.28 -7.03
CA ILE A 245 -14.09 4.49 -7.35
C ILE A 245 -13.99 5.54 -8.45
N SER A 246 -13.22 6.59 -8.21
CA SER A 246 -13.10 7.68 -9.17
C SER A 246 -12.47 7.20 -10.48
N TRP A 247 -13.04 7.64 -11.62
CA TRP A 247 -12.58 7.28 -12.96
C TRP A 247 -11.07 7.47 -13.18
N HIS A 248 -10.48 8.52 -12.59
CA HIS A 248 -9.06 8.79 -12.72
C HIS A 248 -8.18 7.72 -12.04
N VAL A 249 -8.63 7.11 -10.94
CA VAL A 249 -7.94 5.99 -10.28
C VAL A 249 -7.97 4.76 -11.17
N LEU A 250 -9.14 4.46 -11.74
CA LEU A 250 -9.32 3.33 -12.65
C LEU A 250 -8.46 3.46 -13.91
N PHE A 251 -8.49 4.63 -14.55
CA PHE A 251 -7.69 4.93 -15.73
C PHE A 251 -6.19 4.82 -15.44
N ARG A 252 -5.73 5.43 -14.33
CA ARG A 252 -4.32 5.33 -13.88
C ARG A 252 -3.91 3.88 -13.70
N TYR A 253 -4.77 3.07 -13.10
CA TYR A 253 -4.46 1.67 -12.83
C TYR A 253 -4.41 0.82 -14.10
N PHE A 254 -5.36 1.03 -15.01
CA PHE A 254 -5.35 0.43 -16.34
C PHE A 254 -4.07 0.77 -17.12
N ALA A 255 -3.70 2.06 -17.14
CA ALA A 255 -2.46 2.52 -17.76
C ALA A 255 -1.24 1.87 -17.10
N SER A 256 -1.22 1.77 -15.77
CA SER A 256 -0.15 1.11 -15.02
C SER A 256 -0.01 -0.36 -15.40
N MET A 257 -1.13 -1.07 -15.59
CA MET A 257 -1.13 -2.47 -16.01
C MET A 257 -0.55 -2.64 -17.41
N ILE A 258 -0.96 -1.79 -18.36
CA ILE A 258 -0.44 -1.80 -19.74
C ILE A 258 1.06 -1.49 -19.77
N ILE A 259 1.49 -0.43 -19.07
CA ILE A 259 2.88 0.00 -19.04
C ILE A 259 3.76 -1.12 -18.46
N VAL A 260 3.36 -1.69 -17.31
CA VAL A 260 4.10 -2.79 -16.67
C VAL A 260 4.15 -4.03 -17.57
N PHE A 261 3.05 -4.38 -18.25
CA PHE A 261 3.02 -5.50 -19.20
C PHE A 261 4.02 -5.30 -20.36
N ILE A 262 4.01 -4.12 -21.00
CA ILE A 262 4.91 -3.78 -22.12
C ILE A 262 6.38 -3.83 -21.65
N LEU A 263 6.68 -3.20 -20.51
CA LEU A 263 8.03 -3.16 -19.96
C LEU A 263 8.53 -4.55 -19.55
N HIS A 264 7.66 -5.36 -18.93
CA HIS A 264 7.99 -6.74 -18.60
C HIS A 264 8.33 -7.53 -19.87
N ARG A 265 7.49 -7.48 -20.90
CA ARG A 265 7.76 -8.18 -22.17
C ARG A 265 9.07 -7.73 -22.82
N LYS A 266 9.34 -6.43 -22.84
CA LYS A 266 10.54 -5.86 -23.45
C LYS A 266 11.82 -6.22 -22.70
N TYR A 267 11.86 -6.05 -21.37
CA TYR A 267 13.10 -6.12 -20.59
C TYR A 267 13.32 -7.45 -19.89
N PHE A 268 12.27 -8.19 -19.53
CA PHE A 268 12.43 -9.48 -18.85
C PHE A 268 12.88 -10.57 -19.83
N TYR A 269 12.21 -10.72 -20.97
CA TYR A 269 12.55 -11.75 -21.95
C TYR A 269 13.88 -11.47 -22.65
N SER A 270 14.24 -10.21 -22.85
CA SER A 270 15.54 -9.82 -23.41
C SER A 270 16.70 -10.15 -22.46
N ASN A 271 16.54 -9.96 -21.14
CA ASN A 271 17.60 -10.22 -20.16
C ASN A 271 17.68 -11.68 -19.70
N LYS A 272 16.63 -12.50 -19.89
CA LYS A 272 16.63 -13.93 -19.51
C LYS A 272 17.74 -14.73 -20.20
N TYR A 273 18.21 -14.26 -21.35
CA TYR A 273 19.26 -14.93 -22.15
C TYR A 273 20.68 -14.40 -21.90
N ASN A 274 20.85 -13.34 -21.10
CA ASN A 274 22.16 -12.75 -20.80
C ASN A 274 22.62 -13.04 -19.35
N LYS A 275 23.36 -14.14 -19.20
CA LYS A 275 24.30 -14.55 -18.12
C LYS A 275 23.84 -14.56 -16.64
N PHE A 276 24.48 -15.49 -15.92
CA PHE A 276 24.22 -15.98 -14.55
C PHE A 276 24.15 -14.92 -13.43
N ASP A 277 24.71 -13.73 -13.59
CA ASP A 277 24.90 -12.78 -12.48
C ASP A 277 23.63 -12.06 -12.00
N ASN A 278 22.54 -12.10 -12.77
CA ASN A 278 21.27 -11.45 -12.41
C ASN A 278 20.11 -12.40 -12.11
N TYR A 279 20.36 -13.71 -11.95
CA TYR A 279 19.29 -14.71 -11.75
C TYR A 279 18.32 -14.35 -10.61
N LYS A 280 18.85 -13.93 -9.45
CA LYS A 280 18.03 -13.53 -8.30
C LYS A 280 17.14 -12.32 -8.61
N PHE A 281 17.69 -11.31 -9.30
CA PHE A 281 16.93 -10.11 -9.68
C PHE A 281 15.82 -10.46 -10.67
N VAL A 282 16.13 -11.25 -11.71
CA VAL A 282 15.15 -11.70 -12.71
C VAL A 282 14.04 -12.48 -12.01
N LYS A 283 14.37 -13.47 -11.17
CA LYS A 283 13.38 -14.23 -10.40
C LYS A 283 12.46 -13.31 -9.59
N TYR A 284 13.02 -12.32 -8.89
CA TYR A 284 12.23 -11.41 -8.04
C TYR A 284 11.31 -10.52 -8.87
N GLN A 285 11.78 -9.99 -10.00
CA GLN A 285 10.94 -9.17 -10.87
C GLN A 285 9.79 -9.97 -11.49
N GLY A 286 10.05 -11.22 -11.90
CA GLY A 286 9.00 -12.11 -12.41
C GLY A 286 7.91 -12.35 -11.37
N ALA A 287 8.30 -12.72 -10.16
CA ALA A 287 7.37 -12.95 -9.05
C ALA A 287 6.59 -11.68 -8.65
N LEU A 288 7.24 -10.52 -8.60
CA LEU A 288 6.59 -9.22 -8.33
C LEU A 288 5.58 -8.85 -9.42
N TYR A 289 5.93 -9.10 -10.69
CA TYR A 289 5.04 -8.87 -11.83
C TYR A 289 3.81 -9.77 -11.79
N THR A 290 3.99 -11.06 -11.50
CA THR A 290 2.86 -11.99 -11.36
C THR A 290 1.96 -11.61 -10.18
N LEU A 291 2.54 -11.20 -9.05
CA LEU A 291 1.77 -10.67 -7.92
C LEU A 291 0.95 -9.44 -8.32
N PHE A 292 1.54 -8.51 -9.07
CA PHE A 292 0.87 -7.32 -9.57
C PHE A 292 -0.29 -7.67 -10.51
N LEU A 293 -0.13 -8.65 -11.40
CA LEU A 293 -1.23 -9.08 -12.27
C LEU A 293 -2.36 -9.74 -11.49
N VAL A 294 -2.05 -10.66 -10.56
CA VAL A 294 -3.08 -11.32 -9.75
C VAL A 294 -3.83 -10.29 -8.90
N SER A 295 -3.13 -9.38 -8.22
CA SER A 295 -3.81 -8.33 -7.44
C SER A 295 -4.62 -7.39 -8.32
N SER A 296 -4.17 -7.12 -9.56
CA SER A 296 -4.95 -6.34 -10.55
C SER A 296 -6.25 -7.02 -10.95
N VAL A 297 -6.22 -8.32 -11.24
CA VAL A 297 -7.41 -9.09 -11.57
C VAL A 297 -8.40 -9.04 -10.41
N PHE A 298 -7.94 -9.30 -9.19
CA PHE A 298 -8.79 -9.18 -7.99
C PHE A 298 -9.36 -7.77 -7.84
N CYS A 299 -8.57 -6.75 -8.13
CA CYS A 299 -9.03 -5.37 -8.01
C CYS A 299 -10.16 -5.03 -9.00
N PHE A 300 -10.08 -5.53 -10.24
CA PHE A 300 -11.14 -5.32 -11.23
C PHE A 300 -12.38 -6.15 -10.95
N VAL A 301 -12.21 -7.37 -10.43
CA VAL A 301 -13.32 -8.18 -9.92
C VAL A 301 -14.07 -7.37 -8.85
N PHE A 302 -13.38 -6.92 -7.81
CA PHE A 302 -14.00 -6.23 -6.67
C PHE A 302 -14.22 -4.72 -6.87
N ILE A 303 -14.25 -4.19 -8.09
CA ILE A 303 -14.35 -2.74 -8.30
C ILE A 303 -15.69 -2.14 -7.86
N SER A 304 -16.77 -2.92 -7.93
CA SER A 304 -18.09 -2.58 -7.36
C SER A 304 -18.12 -2.64 -5.84
N PHE A 305 -17.00 -3.05 -5.21
CA PHE A 305 -16.76 -3.00 -3.78
C PHE A 305 -15.62 -2.00 -3.45
N PRO A 306 -15.91 -0.69 -3.38
CA PRO A 306 -14.91 0.39 -3.44
C PRO A 306 -13.86 0.32 -2.32
N ILE A 307 -14.27 -0.01 -1.10
CA ILE A 307 -13.37 -0.13 0.05
C ILE A 307 -12.34 -1.23 -0.21
N LEU A 308 -12.77 -2.42 -0.62
CA LEU A 308 -11.87 -3.54 -0.87
C LEU A 308 -10.96 -3.28 -2.08
N ALA A 309 -11.52 -2.76 -3.16
CA ALA A 309 -10.74 -2.38 -4.34
C ALA A 309 -9.70 -1.29 -4.02
N ASN A 310 -10.04 -0.27 -3.22
CA ASN A 310 -9.05 0.73 -2.79
C ASN A 310 -7.87 0.11 -2.03
N ARG A 311 -8.11 -0.87 -1.16
CA ARG A 311 -7.04 -1.61 -0.45
C ARG A 311 -6.15 -2.36 -1.43
N LEU A 312 -6.73 -2.99 -2.44
CA LEU A 312 -6.01 -3.70 -3.50
C LEU A 312 -5.20 -2.75 -4.39
N TYR A 313 -5.78 -1.60 -4.78
CA TYR A 313 -5.08 -0.58 -5.56
C TYR A 313 -3.85 -0.08 -4.82
N ILE A 314 -3.95 0.24 -3.52
CA ILE A 314 -2.81 0.69 -2.71
C ILE A 314 -1.71 -0.37 -2.66
N PHE A 315 -2.07 -1.65 -2.51
CA PHE A 315 -1.11 -2.74 -2.57
C PHE A 315 -0.42 -2.83 -3.94
N SER A 316 -1.20 -2.75 -5.02
CA SER A 316 -0.69 -2.85 -6.38
C SER A 316 0.15 -1.63 -6.79
N ASP A 317 -0.15 -0.42 -6.29
CA ASP A 317 0.64 0.79 -6.52
C ASP A 317 2.07 0.65 -5.96
N PHE A 318 2.24 -0.08 -4.86
CA PHE A 318 3.58 -0.43 -4.35
C PHE A 318 4.34 -1.33 -5.30
N LEU A 319 3.68 -2.37 -5.82
CA LEU A 319 4.28 -3.27 -6.82
C LEU A 319 4.60 -2.52 -8.11
N PHE A 320 3.70 -1.64 -8.57
CA PHE A 320 3.92 -0.77 -9.71
C PHE A 320 5.16 0.09 -9.51
N ALA A 321 5.29 0.78 -8.37
CA ALA A 321 6.42 1.65 -8.06
C ALA A 321 7.77 0.91 -8.02
N LEU A 322 7.77 -0.35 -7.59
CA LEU A 322 8.94 -1.24 -7.69
C LEU A 322 9.25 -1.60 -9.14
N LEU A 323 8.25 -2.12 -9.86
CA LEU A 323 8.39 -2.65 -11.21
C LEU A 323 8.81 -1.57 -12.20
N ILE A 324 8.19 -0.39 -12.18
CA ILE A 324 8.50 0.70 -13.11
C ILE A 324 9.95 1.15 -12.98
N VAL A 325 10.42 1.39 -11.76
CA VAL A 325 11.80 1.82 -11.49
C VAL A 325 12.79 0.72 -11.84
N ASN A 326 12.48 -0.53 -11.51
CA ASN A 326 13.35 -1.66 -11.81
C ASN A 326 13.47 -1.92 -13.32
N TYR A 327 12.38 -1.83 -14.08
CA TYR A 327 12.42 -1.99 -15.53
C TYR A 327 13.10 -0.82 -16.23
N VAL A 328 12.82 0.43 -15.84
CA VAL A 328 13.51 1.60 -16.39
C VAL A 328 15.01 1.54 -16.08
N SER A 329 15.40 1.01 -14.92
CA SER A 329 16.81 0.81 -14.57
C SER A 329 17.56 -0.19 -15.48
N CYS A 330 16.84 -1.02 -16.25
CA CYS A 330 17.43 -1.93 -17.24
C CYS A 330 17.76 -1.24 -18.58
N ILE A 331 17.36 0.02 -18.78
CA ILE A 331 17.66 0.77 -20.00
C ILE A 331 19.15 1.10 -20.07
N LYS A 332 19.83 0.63 -21.12
CA LYS A 332 21.29 0.78 -21.31
C LYS A 332 21.71 2.25 -21.49
N ARG A 333 20.96 3.04 -22.28
CA ARG A 333 21.30 4.44 -22.57
C ARG A 333 20.95 5.33 -21.37
N PHE A 334 21.98 5.89 -20.73
CA PHE A 334 21.84 6.73 -19.53
C PHE A 334 20.89 7.91 -19.72
N ALA A 335 20.98 8.64 -20.84
CA ALA A 335 20.11 9.77 -21.14
C ALA A 335 18.63 9.35 -21.20
N THR A 336 18.31 8.30 -21.96
CA THR A 336 16.94 7.78 -22.09
C THR A 336 16.39 7.30 -20.75
N LYS A 337 17.20 6.58 -19.96
CA LYS A 337 16.82 6.16 -18.60
C LYS A 337 16.45 7.36 -17.73
N THR A 338 17.30 8.37 -17.71
CA THR A 338 17.14 9.56 -16.87
C THR A 338 15.91 10.37 -17.28
N ILE A 339 15.71 10.60 -18.59
CA ILE A 339 14.53 11.29 -19.11
C ILE A 339 13.24 10.58 -18.70
N ILE A 340 13.19 9.24 -18.84
CA ILE A 340 12.01 8.46 -18.46
C ILE A 340 11.76 8.54 -16.95
N LEU A 341 12.82 8.44 -16.12
CA LEU A 341 12.67 8.59 -14.66
C LEU A 341 12.15 9.97 -14.27
N ILE A 342 12.71 11.04 -14.85
CA ILE A 342 12.26 12.42 -14.59
C ILE A 342 10.79 12.58 -15.00
N PHE A 343 10.41 12.05 -16.18
CA PHE A 343 9.02 12.09 -16.63
C PHE A 343 8.08 11.37 -15.66
N VAL A 344 8.42 10.15 -15.22
CA VAL A 344 7.62 9.40 -14.24
C VAL A 344 7.51 10.15 -12.91
N ILE A 345 8.62 10.72 -12.42
CA ILE A 345 8.64 11.54 -11.19
C ILE A 345 7.74 12.77 -11.34
N LEU A 346 7.80 13.46 -12.48
CA LEU A 346 6.96 14.64 -12.74
C LEU A 346 5.47 14.29 -12.76
N VAL A 347 5.09 13.21 -13.47
CA VAL A 347 3.70 12.74 -13.51
C VAL A 347 3.20 12.35 -12.12
N SER A 348 4.02 11.61 -11.35
CA SER A 348 3.70 11.26 -9.96
C SER A 348 3.56 12.50 -9.08
N PHE A 349 4.44 13.50 -9.23
CA PHE A 349 4.36 14.74 -8.46
C PHE A 349 3.06 15.51 -8.75
N VAL A 350 2.76 15.74 -10.02
CA VAL A 350 1.52 16.42 -10.43
C VAL A 350 0.30 15.67 -9.90
N TYR A 351 0.27 14.34 -10.03
CA TYR A 351 -0.81 13.54 -9.47
C TYR A 351 -0.95 13.71 -7.95
N SER A 352 0.18 13.75 -7.20
CA SER A 352 0.14 13.94 -5.75
C SER A 352 -0.43 15.30 -5.33
N LEU A 353 -0.21 16.35 -6.14
CA LEU A 353 -0.79 17.67 -5.92
C LEU A 353 -2.30 17.68 -6.18
N LEU A 354 -2.73 17.03 -7.28
CA LEU A 354 -4.15 16.86 -7.59
C LEU A 354 -4.87 16.05 -6.51
N LEU A 355 -4.24 14.98 -6.01
CA LEU A 355 -4.77 14.18 -4.92
C LEU A 355 -4.86 15.00 -3.63
N LEU A 356 -3.82 15.74 -3.25
CA LEU A 356 -3.87 16.62 -2.08
C LEU A 356 -5.03 17.62 -2.17
N ASN A 357 -5.17 18.28 -3.31
CA ASN A 357 -6.25 19.25 -3.53
C ASN A 357 -7.63 18.59 -3.41
N TYR A 358 -7.81 17.40 -4.00
CA TYR A 358 -9.04 16.63 -3.84
C TYR A 358 -9.32 16.29 -2.37
N MET A 359 -8.33 15.79 -1.63
CA MET A 359 -8.50 15.38 -0.23
C MET A 359 -8.82 16.55 0.71
N ILE A 360 -8.28 17.74 0.44
CA ILE A 360 -8.64 18.97 1.16
C ILE A 360 -10.08 19.37 0.84
N ASN A 361 -10.45 19.41 -0.45
CA ASN A 361 -11.79 19.84 -0.87
C ASN A 361 -12.89 18.86 -0.46
N SER A 362 -12.57 17.58 -0.31
CA SER A 362 -13.49 16.56 0.23
C SER A 362 -13.56 16.54 1.74
N GLY A 363 -12.77 17.35 2.46
CA GLY A 363 -12.78 17.39 3.92
C GLY A 363 -12.10 16.17 4.58
N ASN A 364 -11.30 15.40 3.84
CA ASN A 364 -10.59 14.23 4.35
C ASN A 364 -9.26 14.61 5.02
N ILE A 365 -8.69 15.76 4.61
CA ILE A 365 -7.46 16.33 5.16
C ILE A 365 -7.72 17.78 5.56
N TYR A 366 -7.27 18.12 6.77
CA TYR A 366 -7.39 19.45 7.34
C TYR A 366 -6.03 20.16 7.40
N GLU A 367 -6.04 21.39 7.92
CA GLU A 367 -4.82 22.13 8.18
C GLU A 367 -3.84 21.29 9.02
N TYR A 368 -2.57 21.33 8.64
CA TYR A 368 -1.55 20.56 9.33
C TYR A 368 -1.28 21.21 10.70
N SER A 369 -1.62 20.50 11.77
CA SER A 369 -1.36 20.90 13.14
C SER A 369 -0.50 19.84 13.83
N THR A 370 0.26 20.23 14.86
CA THR A 370 1.18 19.33 15.55
C THR A 370 0.91 19.27 17.03
N TRP A 371 0.88 18.06 17.60
CA TRP A 371 0.69 17.89 19.05
C TRP A 371 1.88 18.39 19.86
N TRP A 372 3.06 18.56 19.24
CA TRP A 372 4.23 19.16 19.88
C TRP A 372 3.95 20.52 20.53
N ARG A 373 3.06 21.33 19.93
CA ARG A 373 2.65 22.64 20.47
C ARG A 373 1.89 22.57 21.79
N MET A 374 1.40 21.38 22.17
CA MET A 374 0.72 21.18 23.45
C MET A 374 1.68 20.79 24.58
N VAL A 375 2.88 20.32 24.22
CA VAL A 375 3.87 19.77 25.15
C VAL A 375 5.07 20.72 25.35
N ALA A 376 5.36 21.55 24.34
CA ALA A 376 6.35 22.63 24.40
C ALA A 376 5.68 23.96 24.77
#